data_AF-A0A5K0Z7S3-F1
#
_entry.id   AF-A0A5K0Z7S3-F1
#
_cell.length_a   1.000
_cell.length_b   1.000
_cell.length_c   1.000
_cell.angle_alpha   90.00
_cell.angle_beta   90.00
_cell.angle_gamma   90.00
#
_symmetry.space_group_name_H-M   'P 1'
#
loop_
_entity.id
_entity.type
_entity.pdbx_description
1 polymer ?
#
loop_
_entity_poly.entity_id
_entity_poly.type
_entity_poly.pdbx_seq_one_letter_code
_entity_poly.pdbx_strand_id
1 'polypeptide(L)' 'APKLNRPEVQAACEDFSNIIGTLADCTIYKGTLSSGVEIAVTCPTATYSKDWSRCSEFYFRKK' A
#
# COMPACT_ATOMS: atom_id res chain seq x y z
N ALA A 1 9.88 -3.05 11.50
CA ALA A 1 9.44 -3.40 10.14
C ALA A 1 10.59 -3.15 9.17
N PRO A 2 10.73 -3.93 8.08
CA PRO A 2 11.62 -3.54 6.98
C PRO A 2 11.24 -2.13 6.52
N LYS A 3 12.25 -1.28 6.29
CA LYS A 3 12.03 0.04 5.71
C LYS A 3 11.93 -0.15 4.21
N LEU A 4 10.71 -0.22 3.68
CA LEU A 4 10.52 -0.04 2.26
C LEU A 4 10.52 1.43 1.90
N ASN A 5 11.01 1.71 0.70
CA ASN A 5 11.08 3.06 0.20
C ASN A 5 9.83 3.35 -0.64
N ARG A 6 9.34 4.58 -0.55
CA ARG A 6 8.19 5.08 -1.32
C ARG A 6 8.13 4.62 -2.79
N PRO A 7 9.20 4.75 -3.62
CA PRO A 7 9.14 4.33 -5.01
C PRO A 7 8.94 2.83 -5.19
N GLU A 8 9.45 2.01 -4.27
CA GLU A 8 9.28 0.56 -4.32
C GLU A 8 7.83 0.17 -4.05
N VAL A 9 7.19 0.81 -3.06
CA VAL A 9 5.78 0.60 -2.72
C VAL A 9 4.87 1.05 -3.85
N GLN A 10 5.15 2.22 -4.44
CA GLN A 10 4.35 2.74 -5.56
C GLN A 10 4.43 1.83 -6.80
N ALA A 11 5.64 1.36 -7.13
CA ALA A 11 5.82 0.39 -8.22
C ALA A 11 5.15 -0.95 -7.90
N ALA A 12 5.26 -1.43 -6.66
CA ALA A 12 4.65 -2.67 -6.23
C ALA A 12 3.13 -2.62 -6.27
N CYS A 13 2.52 -1.47 -5.94
CA CYS A 13 1.08 -1.26 -5.92
C CYS A 13 0.49 -0.80 -7.27
N GLU A 14 1.27 -0.81 -8.36
CA GLU A 14 0.81 -0.37 -9.68
C GLU A 14 0.10 1.00 -9.61
N ASP A 15 0.76 1.98 -8.98
CA ASP A 15 0.21 3.32 -8.73
C ASP A 15 -1.11 3.34 -7.92
N PHE A 16 -1.30 2.36 -7.02
CA PHE A 16 -2.48 2.22 -6.17
C PHE A 16 -3.77 1.97 -6.95
N SER A 17 -3.65 1.32 -8.11
CA SER A 17 -4.80 0.95 -8.94
C SER A 17 -5.55 -0.28 -8.41
N ASN A 18 -4.87 -1.17 -7.69
CA ASN A 18 -5.41 -2.46 -7.26
C ASN A 18 -5.99 -2.39 -5.84
N ILE A 19 -7.22 -1.90 -5.72
CA ILE A 19 -7.93 -1.78 -4.43
C ILE A 19 -8.50 -3.14 -4.03
N ILE A 20 -8.08 -3.64 -2.87
CA ILE A 20 -8.62 -4.88 -2.29
C ILE A 20 -9.88 -4.58 -1.46
N GLY A 21 -9.95 -3.39 -0.88
CA GLY A 21 -11.11 -2.95 -0.13
C GLY A 21 -10.97 -1.54 0.41
N THR A 22 -12.09 -0.96 0.78
CA THR A 22 -12.17 0.37 1.36
C THR A 22 -12.90 0.27 2.69
N LEU A 23 -12.25 0.76 3.75
CA LEU A 23 -12.81 0.96 5.07
C LEU A 23 -13.25 2.43 5.20
N ALA A 24 -14.00 2.75 6.26
CA ALA A 24 -14.49 4.10 6.52
C ALA A 24 -13.35 5.15 6.51
N ASP A 25 -12.18 4.78 7.04
CA ASP A 25 -11.06 5.70 7.24
C ASP A 25 -9.82 5.38 6.38
N CYS A 26 -9.79 4.23 5.67
CA CYS A 26 -8.63 3.81 4.88
C CYS A 26 -9.02 2.98 3.65
N THR A 27 -8.28 3.13 2.55
CA THR A 27 -8.27 2.23 1.39
C THR A 27 -7.12 1.24 1.49
N ILE A 28 -7.36 -0.02 1.18
CA ILE A 28 -6.36 -1.08 1.15
C ILE A 28 -6.01 -1.40 -0.31
N TYR A 29 -4.72 -1.33 -0.63
CA TYR A 29 -4.17 -1.62 -1.94
C TYR A 29 -3.34 -2.89 -1.93
N LYS A 30 -3.48 -3.70 -2.97
CA LYS A 30 -2.58 -4.82 -3.25
C LYS A 30 -1.30 -4.28 -3.85
N GLY A 31 -0.16 -4.80 -3.42
CA GLY A 31 1.08 -4.66 -4.16
C GLY A 31 1.85 -5.97 -4.23
N THR A 32 2.79 -6.04 -5.16
CA THR A 32 3.76 -7.14 -5.27
C THR A 32 5.14 -6.54 -5.43
N LEU A 33 6.04 -6.82 -4.49
CA LEU A 33 7.43 -6.39 -4.58
C LEU A 33 8.12 -7.09 -5.75
N SER A 34 9.21 -6.50 -6.26
CA SER A 34 10.07 -7.12 -7.27
C SER A 34 10.65 -8.47 -6.84
N SER A 35 10.69 -8.73 -5.52
CA SER A 35 11.05 -10.03 -4.94
C SER A 35 9.97 -11.11 -5.08
N GLY A 36 8.79 -10.78 -5.61
CA GLY A 36 7.62 -11.68 -5.69
C GLY A 36 6.82 -11.76 -4.39
N VAL A 37 7.16 -10.98 -3.37
CA VAL A 37 6.42 -10.91 -2.10
C VAL A 37 5.19 -10.02 -2.28
N GLU A 38 4.01 -10.57 -1.99
CA GLU A 38 2.76 -9.80 -1.94
C GLU A 38 2.69 -8.92 -0.68
N ILE A 39 2.17 -7.70 -0.84
CA ILE A 39 2.03 -6.69 0.21
C ILE A 39 0.63 -6.09 0.19
N ALA A 40 0.18 -5.58 1.34
CA ALA A 40 -1.07 -4.85 1.46
C ALA A 40 -0.79 -3.46 2.06
N VAL A 41 -1.07 -2.42 1.30
CA VAL A 41 -0.82 -1.04 1.73
C VAL A 41 -2.12 -0.44 2.20
N THR A 42 -2.20 -0.06 3.48
CA THR A 42 -3.34 0.69 4.00
C THR A 42 -3.04 2.17 3.87
N CYS A 43 -3.81 2.88 3.04
CA CYS A 43 -3.72 4.33 2.97
C CYS A 43 -4.98 4.96 3.56
N PRO A 44 -4.86 5.96 4.45
CA PRO A 44 -6.03 6.66 4.96
C PRO A 44 -6.82 7.33 3.84
N THR A 45 -8.14 7.29 3.95
CA THR A 45 -9.11 7.95 3.08
C THR A 45 -9.11 9.45 3.37
N ALA A 46 -7.93 10.08 3.36
CA ALA A 46 -7.82 11.52 3.37
C ALA A 46 -8.11 11.99 1.94
N THR A 47 -9.20 12.72 1.79
CA THR A 47 -9.83 13.18 0.54
C THR A 47 -8.96 14.09 -0.34
N TYR A 48 -7.63 14.09 -0.23
CA TYR A 48 -6.78 14.95 -1.03
C TYR A 48 -5.46 14.27 -1.37
N SER A 49 -5.09 14.42 -2.65
CA SER A 49 -3.91 13.88 -3.33
C SER A 49 -2.55 14.36 -2.79
N LYS A 50 -2.47 14.73 -1.52
CA LYS A 50 -1.28 15.27 -0.83
C LYS A 50 -0.86 14.49 0.43
N ASP A 51 -1.70 13.63 1.00
CA ASP A 51 -1.45 12.99 2.31
C ASP A 51 -0.95 11.54 2.27
N TRP A 52 -0.09 11.20 1.28
CA TRP A 52 0.69 9.95 1.28
C TRP A 52 1.49 9.74 2.58
N SER A 53 1.82 10.83 3.27
CA SER A 53 2.56 10.86 4.54
C SER A 53 1.96 10.01 5.65
N ARG A 54 0.72 9.51 5.50
CA ARG A 54 0.02 8.74 6.52
C ARG A 54 -0.34 7.30 6.09
N CYS A 55 -0.02 6.85 4.88
CA CYS A 55 -0.23 5.45 4.52
C CYS A 55 0.74 4.55 5.32
N SER A 56 0.21 3.55 6.03
CA SER A 56 1.00 2.58 6.81
C SER A 56 1.08 1.27 6.04
N GLU A 57 2.29 0.77 5.82
CA GLU A 57 2.54 -0.48 5.10
C GLU A 57 2.28 -1.69 6.00
N PHE A 58 1.34 -2.55 5.63
CA PHE A 58 1.08 -3.81 6.31
C PHE A 58 1.53 -4.99 5.44
N TYR A 59 2.64 -5.63 5.78
CA TYR A 59 3.08 -6.83 5.06
C TYR A 59 2.24 -8.04 5.47
N PHE A 60 1.41 -8.53 4.55
CA PHE A 60 0.79 -9.83 4.69
C PHE A 60 1.62 -10.87 3.94
N ARG A 61 2.49 -11.58 4.67
CA ARG A 61 3.26 -12.69 4.11
C ARG A 61 2.44 -13.97 4.23
N LYS A 62 1.82 -14.43 3.14
CA LYS A 62 1.38 -15.83 3.07
C LYS A 62 2.61 -16.72 2.94
N LYS A 63 2.66 -17.73 3.79
CA LYS A 63 3.64 -18.81 3.74
C LYS A 63 3.21 -19.84 2.71
#